data_AF-A0A953X6T7-F1
#
_entry.id   AF-A0A953X6T7-F1
#
_cell.length_a   1.000
_cell.length_b   1.000
_cell.length_c   1.000
_cell.angle_alpha   90.00
_cell.angle_beta   90.00
_cell.angle_gamma   90.00
#
_symmetry.space_group_name_H-M   'P 1'
#
loop_
_entity.id
_entity.type
_entity.pdbx_description
1 polymer ?
#
loop_
_entity_poly.entity_id
_entity_poly.type
_entity_poly.pdbx_seq_one_letter_code
_entity_poly.pdbx_strand_id
1 'polypeptide(L)'
;MADDEDGTGLDPVLAVLIAQLSRNGTLTTTDLDNMKRRLIESDREDLATAINGVLLSDMIDDPHERRASIHVIPDGGNSET
;
A
#
# COMPACT_ATOMS: atom_id res chain seq x y z
N MET A 1 12.44 21.23 24.18
CA MET A 1 12.03 21.67 22.83
C MET A 1 11.27 20.49 22.27
N ALA A 2 10.02 20.70 21.87
CA ALA A 2 9.04 19.64 21.61
C ALA A 2 9.52 18.64 20.54
N ASP A 3 9.23 17.36 20.76
CA ASP A 3 9.09 16.35 19.72
C ASP A 3 8.06 16.86 18.70
N ASP A 4 8.53 17.41 17.58
CA ASP A 4 7.69 17.69 16.42
C ASP A 4 7.16 16.34 15.91
N GLU A 5 5.89 16.10 16.19
CA GLU A 5 5.16 14.90 15.77
C GLU A 5 5.33 14.70 14.26
N ASP A 6 5.87 13.54 13.90
CA ASP A 6 5.99 12.95 12.57
C ASP A 6 4.58 12.70 11.99
N GLY A 7 3.82 13.77 11.77
CA GLY A 7 2.43 13.78 11.31
C GLY A 7 2.29 13.98 9.80
N THR A 8 3.38 13.81 9.04
CA THR A 8 3.45 14.01 7.59
C THR A 8 3.12 12.73 6.81
N GLY A 9 2.94 11.59 7.49
CA GLY A 9 2.54 10.33 6.90
C GLY A 9 1.04 10.26 6.59
N LEU A 10 0.70 9.60 5.48
CA LEU A 10 -0.68 9.18 5.22
C LEU A 10 -1.12 8.20 6.31
N ASP A 11 -2.25 8.47 6.95
CA ASP A 11 -2.81 7.59 7.97
C ASP A 11 -2.91 6.14 7.44
N PRO A 12 -2.48 5.12 8.20
CA PRO A 12 -2.46 3.73 7.72
C PRO A 12 -3.83 3.22 7.27
N VAL A 13 -4.92 3.66 7.92
CA VAL A 13 -6.27 3.27 7.52
C VAL A 13 -6.63 3.93 6.20
N LEU A 14 -6.27 5.21 6.02
CA LEU A 14 -6.48 5.93 4.77
C LEU A 14 -5.66 5.33 3.61
N ALA A 15 -4.43 4.92 3.87
CA ALA A 15 -3.58 4.20 2.92
C ALA A 15 -4.26 2.90 2.43
N VAL A 16 -4.73 2.06 3.36
CA VAL A 16 -5.42 0.82 3.05
C VAL A 16 -6.71 1.09 2.26
N LEU A 17 -7.49 2.11 2.64
CA LEU A 17 -8.72 2.47 1.95
C LEU A 17 -8.45 2.90 0.50
N ILE A 18 -7.43 3.73 0.27
CA ILE A 18 -7.04 4.19 -1.08
C ILE A 18 -6.62 2.99 -1.95
N ALA A 19 -5.80 2.08 -1.42
CA ALA A 19 -5.39 0.86 -2.12
C ALA A 19 -6.61 0.00 -2.51
N GLN A 20 -7.52 -0.28 -1.57
CA GLN A 20 -8.71 -1.09 -1.84
C GLN A 20 -9.64 -0.46 -2.87
N LEU A 21 -9.86 0.85 -2.80
CA LEU A 21 -10.72 1.55 -3.76
C LEU A 21 -10.10 1.61 -5.15
N SER A 22 -8.77 1.73 -5.23
CA SER A 22 -8.03 1.65 -6.49
C SER A 22 -8.11 0.25 -7.10
N ARG A 23 -7.85 -0.79 -6.30
CA ARG A 23 -7.93 -2.20 -6.72
C ARG A 23 -9.33 -2.60 -7.20
N ASN A 24 -10.37 -2.10 -6.56
CA ASN A 24 -11.77 -2.35 -6.96
C ASN A 24 -12.24 -1.47 -8.13
N GLY A 25 -11.36 -0.63 -8.70
CA GLY A 25 -11.68 0.26 -9.83
C GLY A 25 -12.64 1.41 -9.49
N THR A 26 -12.92 1.63 -8.21
CA THR A 26 -13.77 2.74 -7.74
C THR A 26 -13.00 4.07 -7.80
N LEU A 27 -11.70 4.02 -7.52
CA LEU A 27 -10.77 5.14 -7.70
C LEU A 27 -9.92 4.89 -8.94
N THR A 28 -10.09 5.72 -9.97
CA THR A 28 -9.25 5.63 -11.17
C THR A 28 -7.92 6.35 -10.96
N THR A 29 -6.94 6.07 -11.81
CA THR A 29 -5.66 6.80 -11.83
C THR A 29 -5.88 8.30 -11.98
N THR A 30 -6.86 8.72 -12.79
CA THR A 30 -7.22 10.13 -12.99
C THR A 30 -7.74 10.77 -11.72
N ASP A 31 -8.57 10.06 -10.94
CA ASP A 31 -9.08 10.56 -9.66
C ASP A 31 -7.95 10.74 -8.63
N LEU A 32 -7.00 9.79 -8.62
CA LEU A 32 -5.80 9.85 -7.78
C LEU A 32 -4.87 11.01 -8.19
N ASP A 33 -4.70 11.25 -9.50
CA ASP A 33 -3.90 12.38 -10.00
C ASP A 33 -4.54 13.73 -9.66
N ASN A 34 -5.87 13.83 -9.76
CA ASN A 34 -6.60 15.02 -9.33
C ASN A 34 -6.49 15.24 -7.82
N MET A 35 -6.57 14.16 -7.02
CA MET A 35 -6.40 14.22 -5.57
C MET A 35 -5.00 14.71 -5.20
N LYS A 36 -3.95 14.17 -5.83
CA LYS A 36 -2.57 14.62 -5.64
C LYS A 36 -2.40 16.09 -6.00
N ARG A 37 -2.93 16.53 -7.14
CA ARG A 37 -2.84 17.93 -7.57
C ARG A 37 -3.45 18.88 -6.53
N ARG A 38 -4.64 18.55 -6.00
CA ARG A 38 -5.31 19.36 -4.98
C ARG A 38 -4.55 19.38 -3.65
N LEU A 39 -3.88 18.29 -3.30
CA LEU A 39 -3.02 18.22 -2.11
C LEU A 39 -1.77 19.11 -2.27
N ILE A 40 -1.13 19.08 -3.45
CA ILE A 40 0.01 19.96 -3.77
C ILE A 40 -0.43 21.43 -3.76
N GLU A 41 -1.57 21.75 -4.37
CA GLU A 41 -2.15 23.10 -4.36
C GLU A 41 -2.52 23.60 -2.94
N SER A 42 -2.63 22.69 -1.97
CA SER A 42 -2.93 23.00 -0.57
C SER A 42 -1.70 22.90 0.34
N ASP A 43 -0.48 22.95 -0.22
CA ASP A 43 0.80 22.82 0.50
C ASP A 43 0.93 21.51 1.31
N ARG A 44 0.30 20.42 0.82
CA ARG A 44 0.33 19.08 1.43
C ARG A 44 1.07 18.07 0.54
N GLU A 45 2.29 18.41 0.15
CA GLU A 45 3.12 17.60 -0.76
C GLU A 45 3.52 16.24 -0.16
N ASP A 46 3.67 16.15 1.17
CA ASP A 46 4.00 14.91 1.87
C ASP A 46 2.89 13.86 1.70
N LEU A 47 1.63 14.28 1.81
CA LEU A 47 0.46 13.44 1.60
C LEU A 47 0.35 12.99 0.14
N ALA A 48 0.64 13.87 -0.82
CA ALA A 48 0.68 13.51 -2.23
C ALA A 48 1.76 12.46 -2.53
N THR A 49 2.91 12.56 -1.86
CA THR A 49 4.02 11.61 -1.95
C THR A 49 3.65 10.26 -1.34
N ALA A 50 2.99 10.28 -0.18
CA ALA A 50 2.53 9.07 0.50
C ALA A 50 1.49 8.29 -0.33
N ILE A 51 0.58 8.97 -1.04
CA ILE A 51 -0.38 8.32 -1.96
C ILE A 51 0.35 7.53 -3.06
N ASN A 52 1.42 8.09 -3.64
CA ASN A 52 2.24 7.37 -4.62
C ASN A 52 2.88 6.11 -3.99
N GLY A 53 3.38 6.21 -2.75
CA GLY A 53 3.95 5.08 -2.03
C GLY A 53 2.94 3.94 -1.83
N VAL A 54 1.68 4.26 -1.53
CA VAL A 54 0.60 3.26 -1.38
C VAL A 54 0.30 2.55 -2.68
N LEU A 55 0.17 3.27 -3.80
CA LEU A 55 -0.14 2.66 -5.10
C LEU A 55 1.00 1.76 -5.59
N LEU A 56 2.24 2.21 -5.39
CA LEU A 56 3.43 1.40 -5.72
C LEU A 56 3.50 0.16 -4.82
N SER A 57 3.22 0.30 -3.53
CA SER A 57 3.23 -0.82 -2.59
C SER A 57 2.11 -1.83 -2.88
N ASP A 58 0.89 -1.39 -3.20
CA ASP A 58 -0.22 -2.30 -3.57
C ASP A 58 0.04 -3.04 -4.89
N MET A 59 0.70 -2.38 -5.85
CA MET A 59 1.11 -3.00 -7.12
C MET A 59 2.24 -4.01 -6.93
N ILE A 60 3.18 -3.76 -6.01
CA ILE A 60 4.25 -4.71 -5.65
C ILE A 60 3.72 -5.82 -4.74
N ASP A 61 2.70 -5.54 -3.92
CA ASP A 61 2.03 -6.52 -3.07
C ASP A 61 1.07 -7.41 -3.87
N ASP A 62 1.59 -7.97 -4.97
CA ASP A 62 0.89 -8.90 -5.81
C ASP A 62 0.62 -10.19 -5.00
N PRO A 63 -0.64 -10.57 -4.77
CA PRO A 63 -0.96 -11.78 -4.03
C PRO A 63 -0.43 -13.06 -4.72
N HIS A 64 -0.08 -13.00 -6.02
CA HIS A 64 0.57 -14.11 -6.70
C HIS A 64 1.99 -14.37 -6.18
N GLU A 65 2.75 -13.34 -5.79
CA GLU A 65 4.10 -13.54 -5.25
C GLU A 65 4.07 -14.10 -3.83
N ARG A 66 3.14 -13.64 -2.98
CA ARG A 66 2.96 -14.21 -1.64
C ARG A 66 2.53 -15.69 -1.69
N ARG A 67 1.64 -16.07 -2.61
CA ARG A 67 1.20 -17.48 -2.76
C ARG A 67 2.27 -18.39 -3.37
N ALA A 68 3.19 -17.86 -4.17
CA ALA A 68 4.33 -18.64 -4.68
C ALA A 68 5.36 -18.99 -3.58
N SER A 69 5.42 -18.20 -2.50
CA SER A 69 6.34 -18.42 -1.39
C SER A 69 5.82 -19.38 -0.30
N ILE A 70 4.59 -19.88 -0.43
CA ILE A 70 4.13 -21.03 0.37
C ILE A 70 4.79 -22.28 -0.20
N HIS A 71 6.08 -22.46 0.13
CA HIS A 71 6.73 -23.75 0.04
C HIS A 71 6.02 -24.67 1.04
N VAL A 72 5.04 -25.42 0.55
CA VAL A 72 4.49 -26.57 1.24
C VAL A 72 5.69 -27.50 1.48
N ILE A 73 6.19 -27.54 2.72
CA ILE A 73 7.12 -28.61 3.12
C ILE A 73 6.29 -29.89 2.95
N PRO A 74 6.63 -30.79 2.01
CA PRO A 74 5.97 -32.07 1.97
C PRO A 74 6.29 -32.77 3.29
N ASP A 75 5.23 -33.19 3.99
CA ASP A 75 5.32 -34.04 5.16
C ASP A 75 6.09 -35.31 4.78
N GLY A 76 7.39 -35.28 5.07
CA GLY A 76 8.34 -36.32 4.72
C GLY A 76 8.13 -37.48 5.66
N GLY A 77 7.18 -38.35 5.34
CA GLY A 77 7.12 -39.68 5.92
C GLY A 77 8.39 -40.47 5.58
N ASN A 78 9.12 -40.89 6.60
CA ASN A 78 9.90 -42.13 6.65
C ASN A 78 9.80 -42.67 8.10
N SER A 79 9.04 -43.72 8.36
CA SER A 79 9.47 -45.13 8.29
C SER A 79 10.76 -45.36 9.07
N GLU A 80 10.61 -45.60 10.37
CA GLU A 80 11.64 -46.29 11.17
C GLU A 80 11.12 -47.70 11.47
N THR A 81 11.89 -48.66 10.99
CA THR A 81 11.79 -50.12 11.16
C THR A 81 12.10 -50.58 12.57
#